data_AF-A0A8T5GVK5-F1
#
_entry.id   AF-A0A8T5GVK5-F1
#
_cell.length_a   1.000
_cell.length_b   1.000
_cell.length_c   1.000
_cell.angle_alpha   90.00
_cell.angle_beta   90.00
_cell.angle_gamma   90.00
#
_symmetry.space_group_name_H-M   'P 1'
#
loop_
_entity.id
_entity.type
_entity.pdbx_description
1 polymer ?
#
loop_
_entity_poly.entity_id
_entity_poly.type
_entity_poly.pdbx_seq_one_letter_code
_entity_poly.pdbx_strand_id
1 'polypeptide(L)' 'MKGSIRALVLVALFVCSTTLAGCTDGTMAGSSEDTTTEAQKALPEWELGDQWLYTFITPQFGEDSARLVVAE' A
#
# COMPACT_ATOMS: atom_id res chain seq x y z
N MET A 1 -28.93 -34.30 4.33
CA MET A 1 -28.45 -33.69 3.05
C MET A 1 -28.80 -32.20 2.93
N LYS A 2 -30.05 -31.75 3.18
CA LYS A 2 -30.46 -30.33 3.08
C LYS A 2 -29.73 -29.35 4.02
N GLY A 3 -29.30 -29.77 5.21
CA GLY A 3 -28.55 -28.92 6.15
C GLY A 3 -27.11 -28.63 5.71
N SER A 4 -26.44 -29.63 5.12
CA SER A 4 -25.06 -29.48 4.63
C SER A 4 -24.99 -28.57 3.40
N ILE A 5 -25.99 -28.63 2.51
CA ILE A 5 -26.12 -27.72 1.37
C ILE A 5 -26.34 -26.27 1.84
N ARG A 6 -27.18 -26.06 2.87
CA ARG A 6 -27.39 -24.73 3.47
C ARG A 6 -26.12 -24.18 4.11
N ALA A 7 -25.37 -25.00 4.83
CA ALA A 7 -24.10 -24.60 5.41
C ALA A 7 -23.07 -24.22 4.33
N LEU A 8 -23.00 -24.99 3.24
CA LEU A 8 -22.08 -24.75 2.14
C LEU A 8 -22.41 -23.44 1.40
N VAL A 9 -23.70 -23.14 1.22
CA VAL A 9 -24.17 -21.86 0.64
C VAL A 9 -23.81 -20.68 1.54
N LEU A 10 -23.96 -20.81 2.86
CA LEU A 10 -23.60 -19.73 3.80
C LEU A 10 -22.10 -19.46 3.83
N VAL A 11 -21.27 -20.52 3.78
CA VAL A 11 -19.81 -20.39 3.72
C VAL A 11 -19.36 -19.74 2.41
N ALA A 12 -19.97 -20.13 1.27
CA ALA A 12 -19.66 -19.53 -0.02
C ALA A 12 -19.99 -18.02 -0.06
N LEU A 13 -21.13 -17.62 0.51
CA LEU A 13 -21.53 -16.21 0.62
C LEU A 13 -20.56 -15.41 1.50
N PHE A 14 -20.12 -15.99 2.63
CA PHE A 14 -19.15 -15.35 3.52
C PHE A 14 -17.81 -15.10 2.82
N VAL A 15 -17.28 -16.11 2.12
CA VAL A 15 -16.01 -16.00 1.37
C VAL A 15 -16.11 -14.97 0.22
N CYS A 16 -17.22 -14.93 -0.51
CA CYS A 16 -17.40 -13.93 -1.57
C CYS A 16 -17.43 -12.50 -1.01
N SER A 17 -18.03 -12.31 0.16
CA SER A 17 -18.15 -11.00 0.80
C SER A 17 -16.81 -10.44 1.26
N THR A 18 -15.90 -11.30 1.77
CA THR A 18 -14.58 -10.88 2.23
C THR A 18 -13.62 -10.56 1.08
N THR A 19 -13.75 -11.25 -0.07
CA THR A 19 -12.93 -10.95 -1.25
C THR A 19 -13.24 -9.59 -1.90
N LEU A 20 -14.47 -9.08 -1.72
CA LEU A 20 -14.89 -7.80 -2.29
C LEU A 20 -14.58 -6.59 -1.39
N ALA A 21 -14.36 -6.82 -0.09
CA ALA A 21 -14.03 -5.78 0.88
C ALA A 21 -12.67 -5.10 0.63
N GLY A 22 -11.81 -5.70 -0.21
CA GLY A 22 -10.55 -5.10 -0.67
C GLY A 22 -10.61 -4.48 -2.07
N CYS A 23 -11.71 -4.65 -2.82
CA CYS A 23 -11.91 -4.08 -4.17
C CYS A 23 -12.82 -2.85 -4.17
N THR A 24 -13.56 -2.60 -3.09
CA THR A 24 -14.06 -1.25 -2.84
C THR A 24 -12.88 -0.45 -2.30
N ASP A 25 -12.10 0.13 -3.21
CA ASP A 25 -11.31 1.31 -2.86
C ASP A 25 -12.29 2.26 -2.20
N GLY A 26 -12.10 2.46 -0.90
CA GLY A 26 -12.91 3.38 -0.15
C GLY A 26 -12.68 4.74 -0.78
N THR A 27 -13.57 5.15 -1.68
CA THR A 27 -13.98 6.55 -1.75
C THR A 27 -14.64 6.86 -0.41
N MET A 28 -13.82 6.87 0.65
CA MET A 28 -13.96 7.85 1.69
C MET A 28 -14.19 9.14 0.92
N ALA A 29 -15.40 9.68 0.98
CA ALA A 29 -15.65 11.07 0.67
C ALA A 29 -14.91 11.95 1.70
N GLY A 30 -13.61 11.68 1.94
CA GLY A 30 -12.67 12.71 2.27
C GLY A 30 -12.54 13.49 0.97
N SER A 31 -13.20 14.64 0.93
CA SER A 31 -12.75 15.77 0.12
C SER A 31 -11.34 16.16 0.60
N SER A 32 -10.36 15.28 0.48
CA SER A 32 -8.97 15.67 0.49
C SER A 32 -8.76 16.17 -0.91
N GLU A 33 -9.10 17.44 -1.11
CA GLU A 33 -8.59 18.23 -2.21
C GLU A 33 -7.10 17.87 -2.31
N ASP A 34 -6.66 17.46 -3.50
CA ASP A 34 -5.26 17.15 -3.72
C ASP A 34 -4.47 18.46 -3.57
N THR A 35 -4.07 18.76 -2.33
CA THR A 35 -3.29 19.95 -1.96
C THR A 35 -1.84 19.83 -2.40
N THR A 36 -1.48 18.73 -3.05
CA THR A 36 -0.16 18.48 -3.61
C THR A 36 0.02 19.39 -4.81
N THR A 37 0.84 20.43 -4.63
CA THR A 37 1.25 21.31 -5.71
C THR A 37 1.97 20.53 -6.81
N GLU A 38 1.92 21.01 -8.06
CA GLU A 38 2.64 20.38 -9.17
C GLU A 38 4.15 20.25 -8.89
N ALA A 39 4.72 21.16 -8.10
CA ALA A 39 6.10 21.09 -7.63
C ALA A 39 6.35 19.93 -6.65
N GLN A 40 5.38 19.55 -5.84
CA GLN A 40 5.46 18.39 -4.93
C GLN A 40 5.25 17.06 -5.66
N LYS A 41 4.61 17.08 -6.84
CA LYS A 41 4.47 15.91 -7.72
C LYS A 41 5.70 15.65 -8.58
N ALA A 42 6.54 16.66 -8.77
CA ALA A 42 7.82 16.51 -9.44
C ALA A 42 8.75 15.68 -8.53
N LEU A 43 8.86 14.38 -8.84
CA LEU A 43 9.90 13.54 -8.29
C LEU A 43 11.26 14.04 -8.81
N PRO A 44 12.35 13.92 -8.02
CA PRO A 44 13.68 14.17 -8.53
C PRO A 44 13.96 13.22 -9.70
N GLU A 45 14.65 13.71 -10.73
CA GLU A 45 15.23 12.85 -11.77
C GLU A 45 16.41 12.08 -11.16
N TRP A 46 16.55 10.82 -11.52
CA TRP A 46 17.58 9.92 -11.00
C TRP A 46 18.55 9.61 -12.13
N GLU A 47 19.84 9.86 -11.93
CA GLU A 47 20.88 9.55 -12.89
C GLU A 47 21.62 8.26 -12.50
N LEU A 48 22.05 7.48 -13.50
CA LEU A 48 22.90 6.32 -13.27
C LEU A 48 24.20 6.75 -12.59
N GLY A 49 24.54 6.14 -11.47
CA GLY A 49 25.68 6.53 -10.64
C GLY A 49 25.34 7.43 -9.44
N ASP A 50 24.11 7.89 -9.32
CA ASP A 50 23.65 8.59 -8.12
C ASP A 50 23.72 7.68 -6.89
N GLN A 51 24.21 8.24 -5.79
CA GLN A 51 24.27 7.56 -4.49
C GLN A 51 23.62 8.40 -3.40
N TRP A 52 22.77 7.76 -2.61
CA TRP A 52 22.05 8.39 -1.51
C TRP A 52 22.23 7.58 -0.24
N LEU A 53 22.54 8.26 0.87
CA LEU A 53 22.55 7.66 2.20
C LEU A 53 21.24 8.01 2.89
N TYR A 54 20.40 7.02 3.10
CA TYR A 54 19.13 7.18 3.80
C TYR A 54 19.25 6.68 5.24
N THR A 55 19.10 7.59 6.20
CA THR A 55 19.10 7.28 7.62
C THR A 55 17.67 7.25 8.14
N PHE A 56 17.31 6.16 8.82
CA PHE A 56 15.98 5.98 9.41
C PHE A 56 16.10 5.44 10.83
N ILE A 57 15.04 5.63 11.62
CA ILE A 57 14.99 5.18 13.00
C ILE A 57 14.01 4.02 13.09
N THR A 58 14.49 2.87 13.53
CA THR A 58 13.64 1.74 13.89
C THR A 58 13.39 1.74 15.40
N PRO A 59 12.16 1.45 15.86
CA PRO A 59 11.86 1.38 17.29
C PRO A 59 12.72 0.38 18.07
N GLN A 60 13.23 -0.65 17.40
CA GLN A 60 13.91 -1.78 18.04
C GLN A 60 15.45 -1.67 18.00
N PHE A 61 16.02 -0.96 17.02
CA PHE A 61 17.47 -0.90 16.82
C PHE A 61 18.03 0.53 16.80
N GLY A 62 17.18 1.56 16.90
CA GLY A 62 17.60 2.95 16.86
C GLY A 62 17.88 3.42 15.44
N GLU A 63 18.90 4.26 15.28
CA GLU A 63 19.31 4.83 13.98
C GLU A 63 20.04 3.79 13.12
N ASP A 64 19.51 3.54 11.93
CA ASP A 64 20.11 2.68 10.90
C ASP A 64 20.23 3.45 9.58
N SER A 65 21.17 3.05 8.72
CA SER A 65 21.44 3.73 7.46
C SER A 65 21.55 2.74 6.29
N ALA A 66 20.93 3.09 5.17
CA ALA A 66 20.95 2.31 3.93
C ALA A 66 21.53 3.16 2.78
N ARG A 67 22.37 2.55 1.95
CA ARG A 67 22.90 3.18 0.74
C ARG A 67 22.10 2.72 -0.49
N LEU A 68 21.49 3.68 -1.16
CA LEU A 68 20.76 3.49 -2.42
C LEU A 68 21.68 3.89 -3.57
N VAL A 69 21.83 3.01 -4.56
CA VAL A 69 22.65 3.26 -5.76
C VAL A 69 21.79 2.99 -6.98
N VAL A 70 21.77 3.93 -7.92
CA VAL A 70 21.11 3.76 -9.21
C VAL A 70 22.11 3.10 -10.17
N ALA A 71 21.84 1.84 -10.52
CA ALA A 71 22.70 1.02 -11.39
C ALA A 71 22.01 0.70 -12.73
N GLU A 72 22.81 0.30 -13.71
CA GLU A 72 22.42 0.01 -15.11
C GLU A 72 21.57 -1.25 -15.31
#